data_AF-A0AAU4GRN9-F1
#
_entry.id   AF-A0AAU4GRN9-F1
#
_cell.length_a   1.000
_cell.length_b   1.000
_cell.length_c   1.000
_cell.angle_alpha   90.00
_cell.angle_beta   90.00
_cell.angle_gamma   90.00
#
_symmetry.space_group_name_H-M   'P 1'
#
loop_
_entity.id
_entity.type
_entity.pdbx_description
1 polymer ?
#
loop_
_entity_poly.entity_id
_entity_poly.type
_entity_poly.pdbx_seq_one_letter_code
_entity_poly.pdbx_strand_id
1 'polypeptide(L)'
;MRWVASPPPGAWPRRRAVAVEPYSGPPSYPVPPRWGFPNLVWRRPTAVPGTASSEVRPIDRIPVLARSLGTILWTFAVLAVVAAGSEIWRYVLLVQSRDSALNTSVVAYSDAVVVTAGLLTTILSLLPAGLSVWWLLVARHAAADESGDDPPRPVWQVLVGVLVPVANLPLALSVVGELEHAVLRRPRDARPKPSRLVLAWWGAWLVNWILLAVTIVWRLRPGVQAMADSVVLVAITDLTAAGLAIITWLLVRRFSHLLMPIAPDRLRNLRVLKIDGAPEPELHTTRPVGAAR
;
A
#
# COMPACT_ATOMS: atom_id res chain seq x y z
N MET A 1 25.44 52.18 -23.17
CA MET A 1 24.00 52.23 -23.49
C MET A 1 23.80 51.77 -24.93
N ARG A 2 22.92 50.80 -25.17
CA ARG A 2 22.71 50.20 -26.50
C ARG A 2 21.30 50.52 -26.97
N TRP A 3 21.19 51.40 -27.96
CA TRP A 3 19.92 51.68 -28.63
C TRP A 3 19.56 50.52 -29.54
N VAL A 4 18.30 50.09 -29.49
CA VAL A 4 17.73 49.10 -30.41
C VAL A 4 16.50 49.73 -31.03
N ALA A 5 16.47 49.80 -32.36
CA ALA A 5 15.32 50.28 -33.10
C ALA A 5 14.28 49.14 -33.17
N SER A 6 13.13 49.34 -32.53
CA SER A 6 11.97 48.46 -32.68
C SER A 6 11.08 48.99 -33.82
N PRO A 7 10.62 48.13 -34.76
CA PRO A 7 9.72 48.56 -35.82
C PRO A 7 8.39 49.10 -35.26
N PRO A 8 7.80 50.13 -35.89
CA PRO A 8 6.52 50.68 -35.46
C PRO A 8 5.39 49.64 -35.58
N PRO A 9 4.34 49.72 -34.72
CA PRO A 9 3.20 48.81 -34.78
C PRO A 9 2.53 48.92 -36.16
N GLY A 10 2.58 47.84 -36.95
CA GLY A 10 1.99 47.78 -38.29
C GLY A 10 2.97 47.47 -39.44
N ALA A 11 4.29 47.41 -39.17
CA ALA A 11 5.29 47.05 -40.17
C ALA A 11 5.31 45.55 -40.56
N TRP A 12 4.38 44.75 -40.05
CA TRP A 12 4.28 43.32 -40.37
C TRP A 12 3.58 43.13 -41.73
N PRO A 13 4.14 42.31 -42.64
CA PRO A 13 3.47 41.97 -43.88
C PRO A 13 2.09 41.38 -43.58
N ARG A 14 1.04 41.97 -44.14
CA ARG A 14 -0.32 41.45 -44.05
C ARG A 14 -0.31 40.05 -44.69
N ARG A 15 -0.50 38.99 -43.89
CA ARG A 15 -0.61 37.61 -44.40
C ARG A 15 -1.65 37.60 -45.51
N ARG A 16 -1.27 37.17 -46.72
CA ARG A 16 -2.22 36.97 -47.83
C ARG A 16 -3.35 36.07 -47.31
N ALA A 17 -4.59 36.53 -47.48
CA ALA A 17 -5.75 35.71 -47.22
C ALA A 17 -5.67 34.48 -48.14
N VAL A 18 -5.61 33.29 -47.54
CA VAL A 18 -5.66 32.04 -48.29
C VAL A 18 -7.05 31.98 -48.95
N ALA A 19 -7.09 31.78 -50.26
CA ALA A 19 -8.34 31.64 -50.99
C ALA A 19 -9.13 30.46 -50.41
N VAL A 20 -10.43 30.66 -50.16
CA VAL A 20 -11.31 29.60 -49.63
C VAL A 20 -11.45 28.55 -50.72
N GLU A 21 -10.93 27.35 -50.47
CA GLU A 21 -11.10 26.22 -51.39
C GLU A 21 -12.59 25.84 -51.50
N PRO A 22 -13.09 25.54 -52.72
CA PRO A 22 -14.46 25.07 -52.91
C PRO A 22 -14.71 23.77 -52.13
N TYR A 23 -15.88 23.69 -51.49
CA TYR A 23 -16.27 22.51 -50.72
C TYR A 23 -16.35 21.26 -51.61
N SER A 24 -15.42 20.32 -51.44
CA SER A 24 -15.28 19.12 -52.28
C SER A 24 -16.16 17.94 -51.85
N GLY A 25 -17.18 18.18 -51.02
CA GLY A 25 -18.07 17.16 -50.47
C GLY A 25 -17.78 16.80 -49.01
N PRO A 26 -18.55 15.86 -48.44
CA PRO A 26 -18.40 15.44 -47.05
C PRO A 26 -17.00 14.84 -46.81
N PRO A 27 -16.40 15.06 -45.62
CA PRO A 27 -15.07 14.53 -45.32
C PRO A 27 -15.02 13.01 -45.50
N SER A 28 -14.12 12.53 -46.36
CA SER A 28 -13.86 11.10 -46.51
C SER A 28 -12.89 10.67 -45.39
N TYR A 29 -13.40 9.88 -44.46
CA TYR A 29 -12.56 9.30 -43.41
C TYR A 29 -12.06 7.94 -43.87
N PRO A 30 -10.73 7.68 -43.81
CA PRO A 30 -10.17 6.37 -44.14
C PRO A 30 -10.57 5.28 -43.13
N VAL A 31 -11.16 5.67 -41.99
CA VAL A 31 -11.62 4.78 -40.93
C VAL A 31 -12.98 5.29 -40.43
N PRO A 32 -13.96 4.42 -40.12
CA PRO A 32 -15.23 4.86 -39.56
C PRO A 32 -15.01 5.79 -38.34
N PRO A 33 -15.64 6.97 -38.30
CA PRO A 33 -15.42 7.94 -37.24
C PRO A 33 -15.87 7.37 -35.90
N ARG A 34 -14.98 7.44 -34.89
CA ARG A 34 -15.22 6.93 -33.53
C ARG A 34 -15.84 7.98 -32.62
N TRP A 35 -16.53 8.98 -33.18
CA TRP A 35 -17.16 10.09 -32.44
C TRP A 35 -18.50 9.73 -31.79
N GLY A 36 -18.95 8.48 -31.90
CA GLY A 36 -19.98 7.98 -31.01
C GLY A 36 -19.44 8.01 -29.57
N PHE A 37 -20.29 8.38 -28.61
CA PHE A 37 -19.97 8.16 -27.19
C PHE A 37 -19.54 6.69 -27.04
N PRO A 38 -18.28 6.41 -26.70
CA PRO A 38 -17.93 5.05 -26.35
C PRO A 38 -18.82 4.67 -25.18
N ASN A 39 -19.15 3.38 -25.02
CA ASN A 39 -19.94 2.89 -23.90
C ASN A 39 -19.10 3.01 -22.61
N LEU A 40 -18.83 4.25 -22.19
CA LEU A 40 -17.95 4.70 -21.11
C LEU A 40 -18.73 4.68 -19.82
N VAL A 41 -19.37 3.56 -19.53
CA VAL A 41 -20.26 3.56 -18.39
C VAL A 41 -19.45 3.56 -17.09
N TRP A 42 -18.27 2.92 -17.06
CA TRP A 42 -17.40 2.87 -15.87
C TRP A 42 -15.92 2.61 -16.15
N ARG A 43 -15.37 3.12 -17.27
CA ARG A 43 -13.91 3.12 -17.46
C ARG A 43 -13.33 4.37 -16.81
N ARG A 44 -12.25 4.21 -16.05
CA ARG A 44 -11.44 5.37 -15.60
C ARG A 44 -11.13 6.25 -16.83
N PRO A 45 -11.12 7.59 -16.71
CA PRO A 45 -10.99 8.53 -17.84
C PRO A 45 -9.77 8.30 -18.76
N THR A 46 -8.81 7.47 -18.34
CA THR A 46 -7.54 7.18 -19.01
C THR A 46 -7.61 6.48 -20.37
N ALA A 47 -8.80 6.11 -20.87
CA ALA A 47 -8.93 5.39 -22.15
C ALA A 47 -9.41 6.25 -23.32
N VAL A 48 -9.61 7.57 -23.15
CA VAL A 48 -10.03 8.47 -24.24
C VAL A 48 -8.81 9.22 -24.78
N PRO A 49 -8.39 8.98 -26.05
CA PRO A 49 -7.35 9.77 -26.69
C PRO A 49 -7.72 11.26 -26.68
N GLY A 50 -6.85 12.12 -26.13
CA GLY A 50 -7.05 13.56 -26.07
C GLY A 50 -7.63 14.10 -24.76
N THR A 51 -8.07 13.24 -23.83
CA THR A 51 -8.30 13.66 -22.44
C THR A 51 -6.97 13.59 -21.70
N ALA A 52 -6.60 14.65 -20.97
CA ALA A 52 -5.44 14.61 -20.09
C ALA A 52 -5.60 13.40 -19.17
N SER A 53 -4.66 12.45 -19.23
CA SER A 53 -4.62 11.33 -18.30
C SER A 53 -4.54 11.92 -16.89
N SER A 54 -5.67 11.94 -16.17
CA SER A 54 -5.70 12.36 -14.78
C SER A 54 -4.63 11.58 -14.03
N GLU A 55 -3.75 12.28 -13.32
CA GLU A 55 -2.66 11.68 -12.54
C GLU A 55 -3.17 10.49 -11.71
N VAL A 56 -2.37 9.43 -11.60
CA VAL A 56 -2.75 8.22 -10.85
C VAL A 56 -2.98 8.59 -9.39
N ARG A 57 -4.24 8.71 -8.99
CA ARG A 57 -4.63 9.06 -7.62
C ARG A 57 -4.14 8.00 -6.63
N PRO A 58 -3.74 8.38 -5.40
CA PRO A 58 -3.31 7.43 -4.37
C PRO A 58 -4.31 6.30 -4.12
N ILE A 59 -5.62 6.61 -4.16
CA ILE A 59 -6.70 5.63 -3.96
C ILE A 59 -6.67 4.49 -4.98
N ASP A 60 -6.22 4.75 -6.22
CA ASP A 60 -6.17 3.74 -7.27
C ASP A 60 -5.10 2.67 -7.04
N ARG A 61 -4.09 2.97 -6.20
CA ARG A 61 -2.99 2.06 -5.86
C ARG A 61 -3.35 1.12 -4.70
N ILE A 62 -4.34 1.46 -3.88
CA ILE A 62 -4.71 0.72 -2.67
C ILE A 62 -5.03 -0.75 -2.95
N PRO A 63 -5.85 -1.14 -3.95
CA PRO A 63 -6.22 -2.54 -4.16
C PRO A 63 -5.03 -3.43 -4.55
N VAL A 64 -4.16 -2.89 -5.41
CA VAL A 64 -2.95 -3.60 -5.87
C VAL A 64 -1.99 -3.77 -4.70
N LEU A 65 -1.72 -2.69 -3.96
CA LEU A 65 -0.84 -2.72 -2.80
C LEU A 65 -1.38 -3.64 -1.71
N ALA A 66 -2.68 -3.57 -1.39
CA ALA A 66 -3.30 -4.41 -0.37
C ALA A 66 -3.23 -5.91 -0.76
N ARG A 67 -3.48 -6.25 -2.03
CA ARG A 67 -3.39 -7.63 -2.52
C ARG A 67 -1.95 -8.16 -2.43
N SER A 68 -0.98 -7.40 -2.95
CA SER A 68 0.44 -7.77 -2.90
C SER A 68 0.94 -7.88 -1.46
N LEU A 69 0.59 -6.93 -0.59
CA LEU A 69 0.94 -6.94 0.82
C LEU A 69 0.32 -8.12 1.55
N GLY A 70 -0.93 -8.47 1.23
CA GLY A 70 -1.58 -9.66 1.76
C GLY A 70 -0.84 -10.95 1.42
N THR A 71 -0.46 -11.12 0.15
CA THR A 71 0.34 -12.29 -0.28
C THR A 71 1.67 -12.34 0.47
N ILE A 72 2.39 -11.23 0.56
CA ILE A 72 3.71 -11.18 1.23
C ILE A 72 3.59 -11.44 2.73
N LEU A 73 2.59 -10.87 3.40
CA LEU A 73 2.34 -11.11 4.83
C LEU A 73 1.99 -12.56 5.11
N TRP A 74 1.18 -13.21 4.27
CA TRP A 74 0.86 -14.63 4.40
C TRP A 74 2.08 -15.52 4.18
N THR A 75 2.85 -15.26 3.12
CA THR A 75 4.09 -16.00 2.87
C THR A 75 5.06 -15.87 4.04
N PHE A 76 5.23 -14.66 4.58
CA PHE A 76 6.06 -14.42 5.75
C PHE A 76 5.53 -15.11 7.01
N ALA A 77 4.21 -15.09 7.24
CA ALA A 77 3.61 -15.77 8.39
C ALA A 77 3.84 -17.29 8.32
N VAL A 78 3.69 -17.91 7.15
CA VAL A 78 4.00 -19.33 6.95
C VAL A 78 5.48 -19.61 7.20
N LEU A 79 6.36 -18.77 6.66
CA LEU A 79 7.81 -18.89 6.86
C LEU A 79 8.19 -18.80 8.34
N ALA A 80 7.60 -17.87 9.09
CA ALA A 80 7.82 -17.71 10.53
C ALA A 80 7.29 -18.92 11.33
N VAL A 81 6.14 -19.50 10.94
CA VAL A 81 5.66 -20.76 11.55
C VAL A 81 6.62 -21.92 11.27
N VAL A 82 7.17 -22.01 10.05
CA VAL A 82 8.18 -23.03 9.71
C VAL A 82 9.46 -22.83 10.52
N ALA A 83 9.91 -21.58 10.70
CA ALA A 83 11.07 -21.28 11.54
C ALA A 83 10.83 -21.71 13.01
N ALA A 84 9.69 -21.34 13.59
CA ALA A 84 9.30 -21.80 14.92
C ALA A 84 9.24 -23.33 15.01
N GLY A 85 8.68 -23.99 14.00
CA GLY A 85 8.63 -25.45 13.91
C GLY A 85 10.03 -26.09 13.89
N SER A 86 11.00 -25.46 13.24
CA SER A 86 12.37 -25.95 13.21
C SER A 86 13.08 -25.83 14.56
N GLU A 87 12.87 -24.74 15.29
CA GLU A 87 13.39 -24.59 16.66
C GLU A 87 12.70 -25.54 17.64
N ILE A 88 11.38 -25.75 17.51
CA ILE A 88 10.66 -26.75 18.32
C ILE A 88 11.22 -28.15 18.05
N TRP A 89 11.50 -28.48 16.79
CA TRP A 89 12.09 -29.77 16.46
C TRP A 89 13.50 -29.92 17.06
N ARG A 90 14.34 -28.87 16.98
CA ARG A 90 15.63 -28.86 17.67
C ARG A 90 15.47 -29.07 19.17
N TYR A 91 14.50 -28.42 19.81
CA TYR A 91 14.23 -28.61 21.22
C TYR A 91 13.88 -30.06 21.55
N VAL A 92 13.05 -30.72 20.73
CA VAL A 92 12.73 -32.15 20.88
C VAL A 92 13.99 -33.01 20.76
N LEU A 93 14.89 -32.73 19.82
CA LEU A 93 16.17 -33.44 19.72
C LEU A 93 17.02 -33.23 20.97
N LEU A 94 17.11 -32.00 21.50
CA LEU A 94 17.84 -31.74 22.75
C LEU A 94 17.28 -32.55 23.93
N VAL A 95 15.95 -32.67 24.03
CA VAL A 95 15.32 -33.51 25.06
C VAL A 95 15.66 -34.99 24.87
N GLN A 96 15.59 -35.51 23.64
CA GLN A 96 15.93 -36.92 23.34
C GLN A 96 17.41 -37.22 23.59
N SER A 97 18.30 -36.25 23.32
CA SER A 97 19.74 -36.40 23.53
C SER A 97 20.15 -36.61 25.00
N ARG A 98 19.25 -36.33 25.96
CA ARG A 98 19.50 -36.56 27.38
C ARG A 98 19.62 -38.04 27.72
N ASP A 99 18.85 -38.89 27.05
CA ASP A 99 18.72 -40.31 27.39
C ASP A 99 19.26 -41.22 26.27
N SER A 100 19.69 -40.67 25.14
CA SER A 100 20.12 -41.45 23.97
C SER A 100 21.11 -40.69 23.08
N ALA A 101 22.07 -41.41 22.49
CA ALA A 101 22.96 -40.84 21.48
C ALA A 101 22.18 -40.60 20.17
N LEU A 102 22.11 -39.34 19.73
CA LEU A 102 21.47 -38.97 18.47
C LEU A 102 22.36 -39.27 17.27
N ASN A 103 21.73 -39.55 16.14
CA ASN A 103 22.41 -39.68 14.86
C ASN A 103 22.93 -38.32 14.36
N THR A 104 24.23 -38.23 14.07
CA THR A 104 24.90 -37.03 13.56
C THR A 104 24.19 -36.40 12.36
N SER A 105 23.65 -37.21 11.44
CA SER A 105 22.96 -36.71 10.25
C SER A 105 21.65 -35.98 10.58
N VAL A 106 20.94 -36.44 11.62
CA VAL A 106 19.67 -35.80 12.07
C VAL A 106 19.97 -34.45 12.71
N VAL A 107 21.01 -34.37 13.54
CA VAL A 107 21.45 -33.12 14.17
C VAL A 107 21.91 -32.13 13.10
N ALA A 108 22.73 -32.57 12.14
CA ALA A 108 23.21 -31.71 11.05
C ALA A 108 22.05 -31.16 10.19
N TYR A 109 21.02 -31.97 9.93
CA TYR A 109 19.84 -31.51 9.20
C TYR A 109 19.02 -30.51 10.00
N SER A 110 18.79 -30.77 11.29
CA SER A 110 18.13 -29.80 12.18
C SER A 110 18.87 -28.47 12.21
N ASP A 111 20.20 -28.51 12.27
CA ASP A 111 21.04 -27.31 12.24
C ASP A 111 20.91 -26.54 10.94
N ALA A 112 20.96 -27.23 9.81
CA ALA A 112 20.77 -26.61 8.51
C ALA A 112 19.39 -25.96 8.38
N VAL A 113 18.32 -26.64 8.80
CA VAL A 113 16.95 -26.11 8.72
C VAL A 113 16.80 -24.87 9.58
N VAL A 114 17.25 -24.89 10.84
CA VAL A 114 17.08 -23.72 11.70
C VAL A 114 17.92 -22.54 11.22
N VAL A 115 19.18 -22.75 10.83
CA VAL A 115 20.02 -21.66 10.32
C VAL A 115 19.38 -21.06 9.07
N THR A 116 18.91 -21.90 8.15
CA THR A 116 18.29 -21.44 6.91
C THR A 116 16.97 -20.72 7.17
N ALA A 117 16.08 -21.29 7.99
CA ALA A 117 14.77 -20.70 8.30
C ALA A 117 14.92 -19.40 9.09
N GLY A 118 15.81 -19.35 10.07
CA GLY A 118 16.13 -18.14 10.84
C GLY A 118 16.73 -17.03 9.97
N LEU A 119 17.62 -17.37 9.04
CA LEU A 119 18.19 -16.40 8.11
C LEU A 119 17.13 -15.87 7.13
N LEU A 120 16.33 -16.77 6.54
CA LEU A 120 15.27 -16.40 5.60
C LEU A 120 14.20 -15.54 6.27
N THR A 121 13.72 -15.92 7.46
CA THR A 121 12.75 -15.10 8.22
C THR A 121 13.32 -13.71 8.49
N THR A 122 14.57 -13.62 8.95
CA THR A 122 15.21 -12.35 9.25
C THR A 122 15.29 -11.45 8.01
N ILE A 123 15.85 -11.96 6.90
CA ILE A 123 16.02 -11.17 5.67
C ILE A 123 14.67 -10.83 5.04
N LEU A 124 13.76 -11.80 4.92
CA LEU A 124 12.50 -11.61 4.23
C LEU A 124 11.48 -10.82 5.06
N SER A 125 11.70 -10.60 6.36
CA SER A 125 10.87 -9.71 7.19
C SER A 125 10.88 -8.25 6.72
N LEU A 126 11.94 -7.83 6.01
CA LEU A 126 12.07 -6.47 5.50
C LEU A 126 11.03 -6.13 4.43
N LEU A 127 10.62 -7.13 3.63
CA LEU A 127 9.64 -6.97 2.55
C LEU A 127 8.24 -6.59 3.06
N PRO A 128 7.58 -7.36 3.95
CA PRO A 128 6.30 -6.97 4.51
C PRO A 128 6.42 -5.68 5.33
N ALA A 129 7.53 -5.42 6.01
CA ALA A 129 7.74 -4.18 6.75
C ALA A 129 7.75 -2.95 5.81
N GLY A 130 8.60 -2.96 4.79
CA GLY A 130 8.70 -1.86 3.82
C GLY A 130 7.40 -1.65 3.04
N LEU A 131 6.75 -2.74 2.61
CA LEU A 131 5.48 -2.64 1.89
C LEU A 131 4.33 -2.19 2.80
N SER A 132 4.34 -2.53 4.08
CA SER A 132 3.36 -2.01 5.06
C SER A 132 3.53 -0.51 5.27
N VAL A 133 4.76 -0.01 5.35
CA VAL A 133 5.05 1.45 5.42
C VAL A 133 4.57 2.13 4.15
N TRP A 134 4.89 1.57 2.98
CA TRP A 134 4.44 2.12 1.70
C TRP A 134 2.91 2.16 1.61
N TRP A 135 2.23 1.06 1.94
CA TRP A 135 0.78 1.00 1.99
C TRP A 135 0.21 2.02 2.97
N LEU A 136 0.79 2.17 4.16
CA LEU A 136 0.36 3.13 5.18
C LEU A 136 0.44 4.57 4.64
N LEU A 137 1.54 4.93 3.98
CA LEU A 137 1.70 6.25 3.37
C LEU A 137 0.65 6.50 2.29
N VAL A 138 0.44 5.54 1.39
CA VAL A 138 -0.57 5.66 0.32
C VAL A 138 -1.99 5.74 0.90
N ALA A 139 -2.30 4.93 1.91
CA ALA A 139 -3.60 4.93 2.58
C ALA A 139 -3.90 6.25 3.29
N ARG A 140 -2.89 6.88 3.92
CA ARG A 140 -3.04 8.20 4.54
C ARG A 140 -3.33 9.29 3.52
N HIS A 141 -2.63 9.30 2.38
CA HIS A 141 -2.90 10.27 1.32
C HIS A 141 -4.26 10.02 0.67
N ALA A 142 -4.62 8.75 0.41
CA ALA A 142 -5.94 8.41 -0.12
C ALA A 142 -7.08 8.83 0.82
N ALA A 143 -6.91 8.65 2.14
CA ALA A 143 -7.91 9.08 3.12
C ALA A 143 -8.05 10.61 3.15
N ALA A 144 -6.91 11.33 3.10
CA ALA A 144 -6.84 12.78 3.09
C ALA A 144 -7.53 13.38 1.85
N ASP A 145 -7.20 12.86 0.66
CA ASP A 145 -7.80 13.25 -0.62
C ASP A 145 -9.33 13.06 -0.64
N GLU A 146 -9.83 11.97 -0.04
CA GLU A 146 -11.28 11.69 0.02
C GLU A 146 -12.02 12.57 1.01
N SER A 147 -11.37 13.04 2.07
CA SER A 147 -11.93 14.03 3.00
C SER A 147 -11.81 15.49 2.50
N GLY A 148 -11.02 15.75 1.45
CA GLY A 148 -10.69 17.10 1.01
C GLY A 148 -9.73 17.84 1.95
N ASP A 149 -8.97 17.08 2.73
CA ASP A 149 -8.20 17.55 3.88
C ASP A 149 -6.72 17.22 3.69
N ASP A 150 -5.82 18.01 4.29
CA ASP A 150 -4.41 17.65 4.34
C ASP A 150 -4.14 16.54 5.38
N PRO A 151 -3.16 15.63 5.14
CA PRO A 151 -2.75 14.65 6.13
C PRO A 151 -2.34 15.31 7.46
N PRO A 152 -2.78 14.78 8.63
CA PRO A 152 -2.51 15.42 9.93
C PRO A 152 -1.03 15.57 10.31
N ARG A 153 -0.18 14.74 9.69
CA ARG A 153 1.27 14.71 9.97
C ARG A 153 2.06 14.64 8.68
N PRO A 154 3.22 15.34 8.61
CA PRO A 154 4.14 15.20 7.51
C PRO A 154 4.75 13.79 7.47
N VAL A 155 5.18 13.36 6.27
CA VAL A 155 5.69 12.00 6.02
C VAL A 155 6.87 11.65 6.93
N TRP A 156 7.79 12.58 7.20
CA TRP A 156 8.95 12.31 8.05
C TRP A 156 8.57 11.94 9.49
N GLN A 157 7.50 12.53 10.05
CA GLN A 157 7.02 12.16 11.41
C GLN A 157 6.47 10.74 11.43
N VAL A 158 5.81 10.32 10.33
CA VAL A 158 5.34 8.94 10.18
C VAL A 158 6.51 7.98 10.05
N LEU A 159 7.53 8.33 9.26
CA LEU A 159 8.72 7.49 9.13
C LEU A 159 9.45 7.35 10.48
N VAL A 160 9.63 8.45 11.23
CA VAL A 160 10.18 8.39 12.59
C VAL A 160 9.30 7.53 13.48
N GLY A 161 7.99 7.72 13.43
CA GLY A 161 7.02 6.99 14.23
C GLY A 161 6.84 5.51 13.89
N VAL A 162 7.48 5.01 12.84
CA VAL A 162 7.44 3.59 12.46
C VAL A 162 8.84 2.95 12.47
N LEU A 163 9.86 3.68 12.01
CA LEU A 163 11.20 3.14 11.78
C LEU A 163 12.17 3.36 12.96
N VAL A 164 11.99 4.40 13.77
CA VAL A 164 12.91 4.68 14.88
C VAL A 164 12.55 3.79 16.07
N PRO A 165 13.44 2.89 16.53
CA PRO A 165 13.17 2.05 17.69
C PRO A 165 12.81 2.88 18.92
N VAL A 166 12.00 2.31 19.82
CA VAL A 166 11.46 2.98 21.03
C VAL A 166 10.42 4.06 20.72
N ALA A 167 10.75 5.03 19.85
CA ALA A 167 9.81 6.07 19.41
C ALA A 167 8.64 5.45 18.63
N ASN A 168 8.89 4.38 17.88
CA ASN A 168 7.88 3.67 17.12
C ASN A 168 6.77 3.06 17.97
N LEU A 169 7.01 2.72 19.24
CA LEU A 169 6.02 2.05 20.09
C LEU A 169 4.79 2.95 20.31
N PRO A 170 4.88 4.14 20.92
CA PRO A 170 3.70 5.00 21.08
C PRO A 170 3.23 5.63 19.77
N LEU A 171 4.16 5.96 18.86
CA LEU A 171 3.83 6.69 17.64
C LEU A 171 3.09 5.82 16.62
N ALA A 172 3.44 4.55 16.47
CA ALA A 172 2.75 3.66 15.54
C ALA A 172 1.25 3.53 15.88
N LEU A 173 0.90 3.44 17.17
CA LEU A 173 -0.50 3.43 17.61
C LEU A 173 -1.21 4.73 17.21
N SER A 174 -0.57 5.88 17.45
CA SER A 174 -1.14 7.17 17.12
C SER A 174 -1.38 7.33 15.61
N VAL A 175 -0.40 6.97 14.77
CA VAL A 175 -0.46 7.10 13.32
C VAL A 175 -1.54 6.20 12.72
N VAL A 176 -1.61 4.95 13.18
CA VAL A 176 -2.62 3.99 12.69
C VAL A 176 -4.01 4.36 13.23
N GLY A 177 -4.12 4.89 14.45
CA GLY A 177 -5.37 5.41 15.01
C GLY A 177 -5.88 6.64 14.27
N GLU A 178 -4.99 7.56 13.88
CA GLU A 178 -5.31 8.70 13.01
C GLU A 178 -5.81 8.23 11.63
N LEU A 179 -5.14 7.22 11.05
CA LEU A 179 -5.62 6.62 9.80
C LEU A 179 -7.01 5.98 9.97
N GLU A 180 -7.25 5.21 11.05
CA GLU A 180 -8.56 4.61 11.30
C GLU A 180 -9.66 5.67 11.42
N HIS A 181 -9.35 6.78 12.10
CA HIS A 181 -10.27 7.91 12.25
C HIS A 181 -10.63 8.54 10.90
N ALA A 182 -9.63 8.76 10.04
CA ALA A 182 -9.82 9.30 8.69
C ALA A 182 -10.59 8.33 7.78
N VAL A 183 -10.24 7.05 7.80
CA VAL A 183 -10.90 6.00 7.01
C VAL A 183 -12.37 5.83 7.40
N LEU A 184 -12.71 6.02 8.68
CA LEU A 184 -14.09 6.00 9.18
C LEU A 184 -14.86 7.31 8.94
N ARG A 185 -14.24 8.31 8.28
CA ARG A 185 -14.84 9.62 7.98
C ARG A 185 -15.41 10.32 9.23
N ARG A 186 -14.72 10.18 10.36
CA ARG A 186 -15.15 10.80 11.62
C ARG A 186 -14.84 12.31 11.62
N PRO A 187 -15.58 13.11 12.41
CA PRO A 187 -15.34 14.55 12.50
C PRO A 187 -13.92 14.87 12.96
N ARG A 188 -13.34 15.95 12.44
CA ARG A 188 -11.99 16.42 12.79
C ARG A 188 -11.84 16.77 14.27
N ASP A 189 -12.90 17.34 14.87
CA ASP A 189 -12.89 17.79 16.27
C ASP A 189 -12.97 16.63 17.27
N ALA A 190 -13.29 15.42 16.80
CA ALA A 190 -13.34 14.24 17.65
C ALA A 190 -11.96 13.59 17.76
N ARG A 191 -11.52 13.33 18.99
CA ARG A 191 -10.25 12.65 19.25
C ARG A 191 -10.24 11.24 18.61
N PRO A 192 -9.15 10.83 17.92
CA PRO A 192 -9.00 9.47 17.42
C PRO A 192 -9.12 8.44 18.55
N LYS A 193 -10.07 7.52 18.40
CA LYS A 193 -10.28 6.39 19.33
C LYS A 193 -9.97 5.09 18.61
N PRO A 194 -8.79 4.48 18.87
CA PRO A 194 -8.38 3.25 18.21
C PRO A 194 -9.33 2.11 18.57
N SER A 195 -9.72 1.32 17.57
CA SER A 195 -10.56 0.14 17.77
C SER A 195 -9.80 -1.00 18.45
N ARG A 196 -10.55 -2.01 18.91
CA ARG A 196 -9.97 -3.24 19.48
C ARG A 196 -8.97 -3.92 18.53
N LEU A 197 -9.20 -3.84 17.21
CA LEU A 197 -8.28 -4.42 16.22
C LEU A 197 -6.95 -3.65 16.18
N VAL A 198 -6.99 -2.32 16.21
CA VAL A 198 -5.78 -1.48 16.24
C VAL A 198 -5.02 -1.68 17.54
N LEU A 199 -5.73 -1.80 18.68
CA LEU A 199 -5.13 -2.10 19.97
C LEU A 199 -4.52 -3.51 20.03
N ALA A 200 -5.19 -4.52 19.47
CA ALA A 200 -4.66 -5.88 19.38
C ALA A 200 -3.41 -5.94 18.49
N TRP A 201 -3.43 -5.25 17.35
CA TRP A 201 -2.27 -5.10 16.47
C TRP A 201 -1.10 -4.45 17.21
N TRP A 202 -1.36 -3.36 17.93
CA TRP A 202 -0.34 -2.67 18.70
C TRP A 202 0.20 -3.52 19.86
N GLY A 203 -0.67 -4.25 20.57
CA GLY A 203 -0.27 -5.20 21.60
C GLY A 203 0.62 -6.31 21.05
N ALA A 204 0.27 -6.90 19.90
CA ALA A 204 1.10 -7.90 19.23
C ALA A 204 2.45 -7.30 18.80
N TRP A 205 2.47 -6.07 18.29
CA TRP A 205 3.69 -5.35 17.94
C TRP A 205 4.60 -5.15 19.16
N LEU A 206 4.04 -4.71 20.28
CA LEU A 206 4.76 -4.51 21.54
C LEU A 206 5.33 -5.81 22.09
N VAL A 207 4.51 -6.87 22.14
CA VAL A 207 4.94 -8.21 22.58
C VAL A 207 6.09 -8.72 21.72
N ASN A 208 5.99 -8.57 20.39
CA ASN A 208 7.05 -9.00 19.47
C ASN A 208 8.37 -8.23 19.72
N TRP A 209 8.30 -6.91 19.97
CA TRP A 209 9.48 -6.10 20.33
C TRP A 209 10.11 -6.54 21.66
N ILE A 210 9.29 -6.80 22.67
CA ILE A 210 9.75 -7.28 23.98
C ILE A 210 10.43 -8.63 23.80
N LEU A 211 9.80 -9.58 23.11
CA LEU A 211 10.36 -10.91 22.88
C LEU A 211 11.67 -10.84 22.09
N LEU A 212 11.74 -10.02 21.04
CA LEU A 212 12.98 -9.83 20.29
C LEU A 212 14.11 -9.30 21.19
N ALA A 213 13.82 -8.30 22.03
CA ALA A 213 14.80 -7.74 22.96
C ALA A 213 15.25 -8.78 24.00
N VAL A 214 14.30 -9.54 24.58
CA VAL A 214 14.60 -10.62 25.52
C VAL A 214 15.44 -11.70 24.82
N THR A 215 15.11 -12.10 23.59
CA THR A 215 15.87 -13.08 22.80
C THR A 215 17.31 -12.65 22.58
N ILE A 216 17.53 -11.38 22.20
CA ILE A 216 18.86 -10.82 22.00
C ILE A 216 19.64 -10.83 23.31
N VAL A 217 19.06 -10.31 24.40
CA VAL A 217 19.72 -10.26 25.71
C VAL A 217 20.01 -11.66 26.24
N TRP A 218 19.10 -12.61 26.04
CA TRP A 218 19.26 -13.99 26.51
C TRP A 218 20.37 -14.72 25.77
N ARG A 219 20.51 -14.50 24.46
CA ARG A 219 21.60 -15.08 23.64
C ARG A 219 23.00 -14.63 24.09
N LEU A 220 23.12 -13.55 24.85
CA LEU A 220 24.40 -13.10 25.41
C LEU A 220 24.81 -13.87 26.68
N ARG A 221 23.91 -14.68 27.26
CA ARG A 221 24.19 -15.43 28.49
C ARG A 221 25.03 -16.69 28.18
N PRO A 222 26.14 -16.92 28.91
CA PRO A 222 26.89 -18.17 28.78
C PRO A 222 26.15 -19.32 29.49
N GLY A 223 26.31 -20.54 28.96
CA GLY A 223 25.84 -21.77 29.60
C GLY A 223 24.89 -22.61 28.74
N VAL A 224 24.88 -23.91 29.01
CA VAL A 224 24.10 -24.90 28.24
C VAL A 224 22.60 -24.70 28.43
N GLN A 225 22.17 -24.34 29.65
CA GLN A 225 20.77 -24.04 29.97
C GLN A 225 20.30 -22.77 29.26
N ALA A 226 21.12 -21.72 29.22
CA ALA A 226 20.81 -20.51 28.48
C ALA A 226 20.64 -20.79 26.97
N MET A 227 21.46 -21.69 26.42
CA MET A 227 21.33 -22.13 25.03
C MET A 227 20.03 -22.88 24.78
N ALA A 228 19.63 -23.80 25.68
CA ALA A 228 18.35 -24.51 25.57
C ALA A 228 17.13 -23.57 25.68
N ASP A 229 17.13 -22.67 26.65
CA ASP A 229 16.05 -21.69 26.84
C ASP A 229 15.93 -20.73 25.64
N SER A 230 17.06 -20.43 24.98
CA SER A 230 17.06 -19.58 23.78
C SER A 230 16.30 -20.20 22.61
N VAL A 231 16.29 -21.53 22.48
CA VAL A 231 15.55 -22.24 21.42
C VAL A 231 14.04 -21.99 21.57
N VAL A 232 13.52 -22.16 22.78
CA VAL A 232 12.10 -21.93 23.08
C VAL A 232 11.73 -20.46 22.85
N LEU A 233 12.61 -19.55 23.28
CA LEU A 233 12.38 -18.12 23.16
C LEU A 233 12.37 -17.65 21.70
N VAL A 234 13.25 -18.19 20.85
CA VAL A 234 13.24 -17.94 19.40
C VAL A 234 11.95 -18.49 18.78
N ALA A 235 11.55 -19.72 19.12
CA ALA A 235 10.31 -20.30 18.61
C ALA A 235 9.08 -19.45 18.96
N ILE A 236 9.00 -18.95 20.20
CA ILE A 236 7.91 -18.06 20.63
C ILE A 236 7.98 -16.73 19.88
N THR A 237 9.17 -16.16 19.69
CA THR A 237 9.37 -14.92 18.93
C THR A 237 8.87 -15.07 17.49
N ASP A 238 9.22 -16.16 16.82
CA ASP A 238 8.78 -16.46 15.45
C ASP A 238 7.26 -16.65 15.36
N LEU A 239 6.64 -17.33 16.33
CA LEU A 239 5.17 -17.46 16.40
C LEU A 239 4.50 -16.09 16.61
N THR A 240 5.06 -15.22 17.43
CA THR A 240 4.53 -13.86 17.61
C THR A 240 4.71 -13.00 16.36
N ALA A 241 5.80 -13.18 15.62
CA ALA A 241 6.00 -12.52 14.33
C ALA A 241 4.96 -12.98 13.30
N ALA A 242 4.64 -14.28 13.26
CA ALA A 242 3.57 -14.81 12.42
C ALA A 242 2.20 -14.23 12.81
N GLY A 243 1.88 -14.20 14.11
CA GLY A 243 0.64 -13.60 14.62
C GLY A 243 0.54 -12.11 14.28
N LEU A 244 1.63 -11.36 14.44
CA LEU A 244 1.70 -9.95 14.07
C LEU A 244 1.47 -9.74 12.57
N ALA A 245 2.05 -10.58 11.70
CA ALA A 245 1.83 -10.52 10.26
C ALA A 245 0.35 -10.76 9.90
N ILE A 246 -0.30 -11.74 10.53
CA ILE A 246 -1.72 -12.03 10.34
C ILE A 246 -2.58 -10.84 10.78
N ILE A 247 -2.34 -10.28 11.96
CA ILE A 247 -3.11 -9.13 12.46
C ILE A 247 -2.88 -7.90 11.57
N THR A 248 -1.64 -7.69 11.10
CA THR A 248 -1.32 -6.62 10.13
C THR A 248 -2.10 -6.81 8.84
N TRP A 249 -2.21 -8.04 8.33
CA TRP A 249 -3.05 -8.34 7.16
C TRP A 249 -4.53 -8.01 7.40
N LEU A 250 -5.09 -8.40 8.54
CA LEU A 250 -6.48 -8.09 8.89
C LEU A 250 -6.73 -6.57 8.94
N LEU A 251 -5.78 -5.82 9.48
CA LEU A 251 -5.81 -4.36 9.53
C LEU A 251 -5.79 -3.74 8.13
N VAL A 252 -4.80 -4.12 7.32
CA VAL A 252 -4.63 -3.67 5.92
C VAL A 252 -5.89 -3.97 5.11
N ARG A 253 -6.39 -5.21 5.21
CA ARG A 253 -7.60 -5.65 4.52
C ARG A 253 -8.81 -4.80 4.92
N ARG A 254 -9.02 -4.60 6.23
CA ARG A 254 -10.15 -3.81 6.75
C ARG A 254 -10.09 -2.37 6.25
N PHE A 255 -8.95 -1.70 6.39
CA PHE A 255 -8.83 -0.28 5.99
C PHE A 255 -8.91 -0.11 4.48
N SER A 256 -8.32 -1.02 3.70
CA SER A 256 -8.43 -1.01 2.24
C SER A 256 -9.88 -1.18 1.76
N HIS A 257 -10.66 -2.04 2.43
CA HIS A 257 -12.10 -2.21 2.15
C HIS A 257 -12.92 -0.97 2.52
N LEU A 258 -12.59 -0.29 3.61
CA LEU A 258 -13.28 0.94 4.03
C LEU A 258 -12.96 2.13 3.10
N LEU A 259 -11.72 2.22 2.60
CA LEU A 259 -11.32 3.22 1.62
C LEU A 259 -11.97 2.99 0.25
N MET A 260 -12.16 1.73 -0.15
CA MET A 260 -12.79 1.38 -1.43
C MET A 260 -13.90 0.34 -1.22
N PRO A 261 -15.13 0.79 -0.93
CA PRO A 261 -16.26 -0.11 -0.70
C PRO A 261 -16.60 -0.97 -1.93
N ILE A 262 -16.34 -0.44 -3.13
CA ILE A 262 -16.63 -1.10 -4.39
C ILE A 262 -15.32 -1.63 -4.99
N ALA A 263 -15.19 -2.95 -5.03
CA ALA A 263 -14.07 -3.60 -5.70
C ALA A 263 -14.07 -3.23 -7.20
N PRO A 264 -12.93 -2.78 -7.77
CA PRO A 264 -12.85 -2.39 -9.18
C PRO A 264 -13.22 -3.55 -10.13
N ASP A 265 -13.00 -4.78 -9.67
CA ASP A 265 -13.34 -6.01 -10.40
C ASP A 265 -14.87 -6.18 -10.56
N ARG A 266 -15.68 -5.69 -9.59
CA ARG A 266 -17.15 -5.68 -9.69
C ARG A 266 -17.66 -4.57 -10.61
N LEU A 267 -16.98 -3.41 -10.64
CA LEU A 267 -17.35 -2.29 -11.53
C LEU A 267 -17.25 -2.66 -13.01
N ARG A 268 -16.30 -3.53 -13.39
CA ARG A 268 -16.18 -4.03 -14.78
C ARG A 268 -17.45 -4.72 -15.30
N ASN A 269 -18.28 -5.26 -14.41
CA ASN A 269 -19.46 -6.05 -14.76
C ASN A 269 -20.78 -5.30 -14.60
N LEU A 270 -20.75 -4.08 -14.05
CA LEU A 270 -21.96 -3.27 -13.88
C LEU A 270 -22.20 -2.45 -15.15
N ARG A 271 -23.29 -2.75 -15.86
CA ARG A 271 -23.76 -2.00 -17.02
C ARG A 271 -24.94 -1.12 -16.58
N VAL A 272 -24.83 0.19 -16.78
CA VAL A 272 -25.98 1.10 -16.60
C VAL A 272 -26.94 0.83 -17.75
N LEU A 273 -28.14 0.39 -17.42
CA LEU A 273 -29.20 0.10 -18.39
C LEU A 273 -30.06 1.33 -18.68
N LYS A 274 -30.23 2.20 -17.68
CA LYS A 274 -31.06 3.41 -17.76
C LYS A 274 -30.64 4.40 -16.67
N ILE A 275 -30.68 5.69 -16.97
CA ILE A 275 -30.56 6.77 -15.99
C ILE A 275 -31.91 7.49 -15.99
N ASP A 276 -32.63 7.42 -14.87
CA ASP A 276 -33.91 8.11 -14.69
C ASP A 276 -33.69 9.43 -13.93
N GLY A 277 -34.22 10.53 -14.44
CA GLY A 277 -34.20 11.83 -13.75
C GLY A 277 -32.90 12.63 -13.82
N ALA A 278 -32.03 12.37 -14.81
CA ALA A 278 -30.89 13.25 -15.05
C ALA A 278 -31.37 14.64 -15.51
N PRO A 279 -30.88 15.74 -14.93
CA PRO A 279 -31.17 17.08 -15.45
C PRO A 279 -30.67 17.19 -16.89
N GLU A 280 -31.41 17.91 -17.74
CA GLU A 280 -30.98 18.14 -19.12
C GLU A 280 -29.57 18.75 -19.11
N PRO A 281 -28.62 18.19 -19.88
CA PRO A 281 -27.27 18.72 -19.91
C PRO A 281 -27.32 20.15 -20.43
N GLU A 282 -26.65 21.07 -19.73
CA GLU A 282 -26.50 22.44 -20.20
C GLU A 282 -25.77 22.43 -21.54
N LEU A 283 -26.53 22.67 -22.61
CA LEU A 283 -25.98 22.78 -23.95
C LEU A 283 -25.09 24.03 -23.98
N HIS A 284 -23.78 23.85 -24.08
CA HIS A 284 -22.87 24.96 -24.28
C HIS A 284 -23.25 25.72 -25.57
N THR A 285 -23.80 26.92 -25.41
CA THR A 285 -24.26 27.78 -26.51
C THR A 285 -23.09 28.34 -27.34
N THR A 286 -21.85 28.23 -26.85
CA THR A 286 -20.71 28.87 -27.47
C THR A 286 -19.45 28.01 -27.32
N ARG A 287 -18.79 27.75 -28.45
CA ARG A 287 -17.53 26.99 -28.51
C ARG A 287 -16.39 27.85 -27.96
N PRO A 288 -15.55 27.35 -27.04
CA PRO A 288 -14.36 28.07 -26.60
C PRO A 288 -13.37 28.21 -27.76
N VAL A 289 -12.85 29.42 -27.94
CA VAL A 289 -11.89 29.78 -29.00
C VAL A 289 -10.59 29.00 -28.76
N GLY A 290 -10.28 28.05 -29.65
CA GLY A 290 -9.05 27.22 -29.57
C GLY A 290 -9.28 25.71 -29.52
N ALA A 291 -10.52 25.23 -29.43
CA ALA A 291 -10.80 23.81 -29.59
C ALA A 291 -10.50 23.37 -31.02
N ALA A 292 -9.54 22.44 -31.21
CA ALA A 292 -9.16 21.91 -32.51
C ALA A 292 -10.37 21.40 -33.30
N ARG A 293 -10.35 21.64 -34.62
CA ARG A 293 -11.44 21.34 -35.54
C ARG A 293 -11.45 19.88 -35.95
#